data_AF-A0A372QZH7-F1
#
_entry.id   AF-A0A372QZH7-F1
#
_cell.length_a   1.000
_cell.length_b   1.000
_cell.length_c   1.000
_cell.angle_alpha   90.00
_cell.angle_beta   90.00
_cell.angle_gamma   90.00
#
_symmetry.space_group_name_H-M   'P 1'
#
loop_
_entity.id
_entity.type
_entity.pdbx_description
1 polymer ?
#
loop_
_entity_poly.entity_id
_entity_poly.type
_entity_poly.pdbx_seq_one_letter_code
_entity_poly.pdbx_strand_id
1 'polypeptide(L)'
;MNLDFGSYPVRLTCSPGKGRYFLAKSDIKVGEVVLKCLPLATAPFDNHKKRLECYKNDSNVLAKHELICNISRKIATWRVDKHMKSVIRLLVQILLEYLCEEKNDDNEPKNDILRNYFKDFLLLKSHYSDWSTNLKQDWMKHKKFLLSIFKSSNLIQENIEFEEFLHMISRIESNGFGMYYQSKGREILFGRAIYPFASFFNHSCDANCDALQPNYKSENNQVDNANSEGCIAIESVQTDINLDTLIKKKEIFRKVEFIALHNIYEGNVKYKYKRYSFPVTSEKTKTYE
;
A
#
# COMPACT_ATOMS: atom_id res chain seq x y z
N MET A 1 1.12 -16.38 -17.18
CA MET A 1 1.66 -15.79 -15.93
C MET A 1 1.24 -16.70 -14.79
N ASN A 2 2.14 -17.53 -14.29
CA ASN A 2 1.87 -18.49 -13.23
C ASN A 2 2.52 -17.95 -11.94
N LEU A 3 1.85 -17.01 -11.27
CA LEU A 3 2.20 -16.69 -9.88
C LEU A 3 1.66 -17.83 -9.02
N ASP A 4 2.56 -18.54 -8.33
CA ASP A 4 2.17 -19.55 -7.36
C ASP A 4 2.02 -18.90 -5.98
N PHE A 5 0.87 -19.15 -5.35
CA PHE A 5 0.55 -18.70 -4.00
C PHE A 5 0.79 -19.82 -2.98
N GLY A 6 1.58 -20.84 -3.35
CA GLY A 6 2.00 -21.94 -2.50
C GLY A 6 0.81 -22.63 -1.84
N SER A 7 0.84 -22.67 -0.51
CA SER A 7 -0.15 -23.34 0.34
C SER A 7 -1.49 -22.61 0.46
N TYR A 8 -1.63 -21.39 -0.08
CA TYR A 8 -2.92 -20.70 -0.03
C TYR A 8 -3.97 -21.41 -0.90
N PRO A 9 -5.23 -21.48 -0.46
CA PRO A 9 -6.30 -22.21 -1.15
C PRO A 9 -6.82 -21.47 -2.38
N VAL A 10 -6.00 -20.60 -3.00
CA VAL A 10 -6.36 -19.80 -4.17
C VAL A 10 -5.31 -19.89 -5.26
N ARG A 11 -5.77 -19.77 -6.50
CA ARG A 11 -4.94 -19.59 -7.70
C ARG A 11 -5.37 -18.35 -8.46
N LEU A 12 -4.40 -17.67 -9.05
CA LEU A 12 -4.66 -16.54 -9.94
C LEU A 12 -5.04 -17.07 -11.33
N THR A 13 -6.11 -16.52 -11.90
CA THR A 13 -6.55 -16.79 -13.27
C THR A 13 -6.89 -15.48 -13.97
N CYS A 14 -7.24 -15.53 -15.26
CA CYS A 14 -7.63 -14.38 -16.07
C CYS A 14 -8.79 -14.71 -17.00
N SER A 15 -9.68 -13.74 -17.26
CA SER A 15 -10.70 -13.85 -18.31
C SER A 15 -10.95 -12.49 -18.98
N PRO A 16 -11.46 -12.47 -20.24
CA PRO A 16 -11.68 -11.22 -20.96
C PRO A 16 -12.59 -10.21 -20.24
N GLY A 17 -13.63 -10.69 -19.55
CA GLY A 17 -14.62 -9.82 -18.89
C GLY A 17 -14.27 -9.39 -17.46
N LYS A 18 -13.36 -10.10 -16.78
CA LYS A 18 -13.03 -9.84 -15.36
C LYS A 18 -11.58 -9.46 -15.13
N GLY A 19 -10.75 -9.48 -16.17
CA GLY A 19 -9.30 -9.39 -16.02
C GLY A 19 -8.78 -10.54 -15.17
N ARG A 20 -7.82 -10.26 -14.28
CA ARG A 20 -7.30 -11.25 -13.34
C ARG A 20 -8.15 -11.34 -12.09
N TYR A 21 -8.27 -12.54 -11.54
CA TYR A 21 -9.01 -12.78 -10.30
C TYR A 21 -8.56 -14.07 -9.63
N PHE A 22 -8.85 -14.21 -8.34
CA PHE A 22 -8.63 -15.45 -7.59
C PHE A 22 -9.78 -16.44 -7.78
N LEU A 23 -9.40 -17.71 -7.99
CA LEU A 23 -10.27 -18.87 -7.90
C LEU A 23 -9.83 -19.72 -6.71
N ALA A 24 -10.80 -20.30 -6.00
CA ALA A 24 -10.51 -21.33 -5.00
C ALA A 24 -9.85 -22.56 -5.68
N LYS A 25 -8.81 -23.10 -5.05
CA LYS A 25 -8.14 -24.36 -5.41
C LYS A 25 -8.81 -25.57 -4.73
N SER A 26 -9.52 -25.33 -3.63
CA SER A 26 -10.19 -26.31 -2.78
C SER A 26 -11.34 -25.63 -2.05
N ASP A 27 -12.18 -26.41 -1.38
CA ASP A 27 -13.17 -25.90 -0.43
C ASP A 27 -12.48 -25.03 0.64
N ILE A 28 -13.01 -23.83 0.88
CA ILE A 28 -12.55 -22.89 1.92
C ILE A 28 -13.66 -22.73 2.94
N LYS A 29 -13.37 -22.99 4.22
CA LYS A 29 -14.37 -22.88 5.29
C LYS A 29 -14.50 -21.45 5.80
N VAL A 30 -15.66 -21.13 6.37
CA VAL A 30 -15.85 -19.86 7.11
C VAL A 30 -14.73 -19.65 8.13
N GLY A 31 -14.15 -18.44 8.14
CA GLY A 31 -13.07 -18.04 9.03
C GLY A 31 -11.68 -18.50 8.58
N GLU A 32 -11.58 -19.33 7.54
CA GLU A 32 -10.29 -19.77 7.00
C GLU A 32 -9.58 -18.63 6.28
N VAL A 33 -8.25 -18.64 6.37
CA VAL A 33 -7.39 -17.66 5.70
C VAL A 33 -7.26 -18.02 4.22
N VAL A 34 -7.65 -17.08 3.38
CA VAL A 34 -7.58 -17.17 1.92
C VAL A 34 -6.22 -16.71 1.41
N LEU A 35 -5.72 -15.59 1.93
CA LEU A 35 -4.44 -15.00 1.54
C LEU A 35 -3.91 -14.14 2.68
N LYS A 36 -2.61 -14.20 2.95
CA LYS A 36 -1.92 -13.15 3.71
C LYS A 36 -0.82 -12.58 2.85
N CYS A 37 -0.62 -11.26 2.94
CA CYS A 37 0.51 -10.62 2.30
C CYS A 37 0.97 -9.38 3.06
N LEU A 38 2.23 -9.05 2.87
CA LEU A 38 2.86 -7.84 3.38
C LEU A 38 2.72 -6.73 2.32
N PRO A 39 2.76 -5.44 2.71
CA PRO A 39 2.62 -4.37 1.75
C PRO A 39 3.91 -4.30 0.94
N LEU A 40 3.80 -4.00 -0.36
CA LEU A 40 4.96 -3.53 -1.11
C LEU A 40 5.44 -2.21 -0.51
N ALA A 41 4.52 -1.29 -0.22
CA ALA A 41 4.85 0.00 0.35
C ALA A 41 3.70 0.56 1.19
N THR A 42 4.05 1.44 2.14
CA THR A 42 3.09 2.16 2.99
C THR A 42 3.46 3.65 3.09
N ALA A 43 2.45 4.51 3.18
CA ALA A 43 2.62 5.96 3.27
C ALA A 43 1.58 6.58 4.21
N PRO A 44 1.97 6.93 5.45
CA PRO A 44 1.11 7.64 6.39
C PRO A 44 0.77 9.07 5.93
N PHE A 45 -0.40 9.55 6.34
CA PHE A 45 -0.86 10.91 6.08
C PHE A 45 -0.18 11.94 6.98
N ASP A 46 -0.12 13.19 6.50
CA ASP A 46 0.59 14.29 7.17
C ASP A 46 0.15 14.52 8.62
N ASN A 47 -1.15 14.40 8.88
CA ASN A 47 -1.76 14.57 10.20
C ASN A 47 -1.38 13.46 11.20
N HIS A 48 -0.76 12.37 10.74
CA HIS A 48 -0.33 11.26 11.59
C HIS A 48 1.20 11.13 11.70
N LYS A 49 1.97 12.05 11.07
CA LYS A 49 3.44 11.99 11.05
C LYS A 49 4.13 12.20 12.40
N LYS A 50 3.56 13.02 13.30
CA LYS A 50 4.13 13.25 14.64
C LYS A 50 4.12 12.00 15.52
N ARG A 51 3.34 10.98 15.14
CA ARG A 51 3.29 9.69 15.81
C ARG A 51 4.29 8.70 15.22
N LEU A 52 5.04 9.07 14.19
CA LEU A 52 6.04 8.22 13.55
C LEU A 52 7.42 8.53 14.11
N GLU A 53 7.97 7.61 14.90
CA GLU A 53 9.35 7.70 15.34
C GLU A 53 10.28 7.51 14.14
N CYS A 54 11.10 8.52 13.88
CA CYS A 54 12.20 8.44 12.91
C CYS A 54 13.36 7.73 13.61
N TYR A 55 13.43 6.39 13.53
CA TYR A 55 14.53 5.64 14.14
C TYR A 55 15.85 5.98 13.45
N LYS A 56 16.86 6.34 14.26
CA LYS A 56 18.21 6.74 13.82
C LYS A 56 19.27 5.66 14.07
N ASN A 57 18.88 4.46 14.48
CA ASN A 57 19.79 3.52 15.14
C ASN A 57 20.38 2.43 14.22
N ASP A 58 20.05 2.44 12.92
CA ASP A 58 20.62 1.53 11.92
C ASP A 58 21.05 2.35 10.70
N SER A 59 22.29 2.19 10.24
CA SER A 59 22.88 2.96 9.14
C SER A 59 22.16 2.77 7.80
N ASN A 60 21.63 1.58 7.52
CA ASN A 60 20.85 1.32 6.31
C ASN A 60 19.45 1.92 6.40
N VAL A 61 18.86 1.91 7.59
CA VAL A 61 17.59 2.61 7.88
C VAL A 61 17.79 4.12 7.80
N LEU A 62 18.94 4.63 8.23
CA LEU A 62 19.27 6.06 8.24
C LEU A 62 19.38 6.65 6.84
N ALA A 63 20.11 5.99 5.92
CA ALA A 63 20.26 6.48 4.55
C ALA A 63 18.92 6.54 3.79
N LYS A 64 18.08 5.52 3.96
CA LYS A 64 16.72 5.48 3.39
C LYS A 64 15.79 6.51 4.03
N HIS A 65 15.87 6.64 5.36
CA HIS A 65 15.12 7.65 6.09
C HIS A 65 15.50 9.06 5.63
N GLU A 66 16.79 9.36 5.46
CA GLU A 66 17.26 10.66 4.99
C GLU A 66 16.70 10.99 3.60
N LEU A 67 16.74 10.04 2.67
CA LEU A 67 16.17 10.20 1.34
C LEU A 67 14.66 10.50 1.40
N ILE A 68 13.89 9.68 2.15
CA ILE A 68 12.45 9.88 2.32
C ILE A 68 12.16 11.21 3.01
N CYS A 69 12.94 11.60 4.02
CA CYS A 69 12.77 12.84 4.75
C CYS A 69 13.00 14.04 3.83
N ASN A 70 14.07 14.02 3.03
CA ASN A 70 14.40 15.05 2.05
C ASN A 70 13.29 15.22 1.01
N ILE A 71 12.81 14.12 0.44
CA ILE A 71 11.70 14.13 -0.51
C ILE A 71 10.41 14.61 0.17
N SER A 72 10.13 14.13 1.37
CA SER A 72 8.93 14.52 2.14
C SER A 72 8.89 16.00 2.45
N ARG A 73 10.04 16.64 2.71
CA ARG A 73 10.16 18.10 2.87
C ARG A 73 9.80 18.82 1.57
N LYS A 74 10.32 18.38 0.42
CA LYS A 74 9.95 18.93 -0.90
C LYS A 74 8.45 18.77 -1.19
N ILE A 75 7.87 17.59 -0.92
CA ILE A 75 6.42 17.35 -1.09
C ILE A 75 5.59 18.23 -0.15
N ALA A 76 6.07 18.51 1.06
CA ALA A 76 5.35 19.38 1.99
C ALA A 76 5.15 20.79 1.42
N THR A 77 6.16 21.34 0.74
CA THR A 77 6.11 22.67 0.09
C THR A 77 5.32 22.70 -1.22
N TRP A 78 4.99 21.54 -1.79
CA TRP A 78 4.20 21.44 -3.01
C TRP A 78 2.76 21.93 -2.77
N ARG A 79 2.28 22.88 -3.56
CA ARG A 79 0.93 23.49 -3.40
C ARG A 79 -0.12 22.71 -4.19
N VAL A 80 -0.47 21.52 -3.69
CA VAL A 80 -1.57 20.68 -4.18
C VAL A 80 -2.37 20.14 -3.01
N ASP A 81 -3.50 19.49 -3.30
CA ASP A 81 -4.34 18.88 -2.28
C ASP A 81 -3.63 17.71 -1.55
N LYS A 82 -4.20 17.32 -0.41
CA LYS A 82 -3.65 16.28 0.46
C LYS A 82 -3.64 14.91 -0.22
N HIS A 83 -4.57 14.66 -1.12
CA HIS A 83 -4.71 13.39 -1.79
C HIS A 83 -3.57 13.17 -2.79
N MET A 84 -3.27 14.13 -3.68
CA MET A 84 -2.10 14.05 -4.58
C MET A 84 -0.79 13.86 -3.81
N LYS A 85 -0.59 14.60 -2.70
CA LYS A 85 0.59 14.42 -1.84
C LYS A 85 0.68 13.00 -1.28
N SER A 86 -0.44 12.43 -0.85
CA SER A 86 -0.45 11.07 -0.28
C SER A 86 -0.08 10.01 -1.32
N VAL A 87 -0.52 10.20 -2.56
CA VAL A 87 -0.28 9.28 -3.68
C VAL A 87 1.18 9.34 -4.11
N ILE A 88 1.74 10.55 -4.26
CA ILE A 88 3.15 10.72 -4.59
C ILE A 88 4.06 10.21 -3.47
N ARG A 89 3.69 10.37 -2.20
CA ARG A 89 4.46 9.76 -1.10
C ARG A 89 4.48 8.26 -1.18
N LEU A 90 3.35 7.62 -1.50
CA LEU A 90 3.31 6.18 -1.69
C LEU A 90 4.15 5.74 -2.90
N LEU A 91 4.09 6.50 -4.00
CA LEU A 91 4.95 6.24 -5.17
C LEU A 91 6.43 6.32 -4.83
N VAL A 92 6.85 7.32 -4.05
CA VAL A 92 8.25 7.44 -3.57
C VAL A 92 8.67 6.20 -2.78
N GLN A 93 7.78 5.67 -1.92
CA GLN A 93 8.07 4.47 -1.14
C GLN A 93 8.18 3.23 -2.04
N ILE A 94 7.30 3.09 -3.05
CA ILE A 94 7.36 2.00 -4.03
C ILE A 94 8.68 2.05 -4.84
N LEU A 95 9.08 3.22 -5.32
CA LEU A 95 10.33 3.40 -6.07
C LEU A 95 11.56 3.16 -5.19
N LEU A 96 11.48 3.50 -3.91
CA LEU A 96 12.55 3.19 -2.98
C LEU A 96 12.69 1.69 -2.78
N GLU A 97 11.59 0.95 -2.61
CA GLU A 97 11.64 -0.51 -2.51
C GLU A 97 12.23 -1.13 -3.76
N TYR A 98 11.87 -0.64 -4.96
CA TYR A 98 12.50 -1.06 -6.21
C TYR A 98 14.03 -0.88 -6.19
N LEU A 99 14.53 0.29 -5.80
CA LEU A 99 15.98 0.51 -5.68
C LEU A 99 16.65 -0.42 -4.66
N CYS A 100 15.92 -0.80 -3.60
CA CYS A 100 16.42 -1.69 -2.58
C CYS A 100 16.47 -3.14 -3.09
N GLU A 101 15.45 -3.56 -3.83
CA GLU A 101 15.43 -4.83 -4.55
C GLU A 101 16.62 -4.94 -5.52
N GLU A 102 16.92 -3.89 -6.28
CA GLU A 102 18.06 -3.90 -7.23
C GLU A 102 19.43 -3.94 -6.55
N LYS A 103 19.58 -3.37 -5.35
CA LYS A 103 20.85 -3.36 -4.61
C LYS A 103 21.12 -4.64 -3.83
N ASN A 104 20.06 -5.32 -3.39
CA ASN A 104 20.14 -6.54 -2.60
C ASN A 104 20.20 -7.76 -3.53
N ASP A 105 21.18 -7.81 -4.43
CA ASP A 105 21.46 -8.90 -5.39
C ASP A 105 21.91 -10.22 -4.68
N ASP A 106 21.24 -10.55 -3.57
CA ASP A 106 21.37 -11.80 -2.84
C ASP A 106 20.72 -12.88 -3.71
N ASN A 107 21.57 -13.67 -4.37
CA ASN A 107 21.25 -14.85 -5.18
C ASN A 107 20.52 -15.99 -4.42
N GLU A 108 20.00 -15.75 -3.21
CA GLU A 108 19.12 -16.70 -2.52
C GLU A 108 17.67 -16.25 -2.64
N PRO A 109 16.79 -17.06 -3.28
CA PRO A 109 15.37 -16.80 -3.29
C PRO A 109 14.85 -16.92 -1.85
N LYS A 110 14.71 -15.77 -1.18
CA LYS A 110 13.88 -15.67 0.02
C LYS A 110 12.46 -16.02 -0.41
N ASN A 111 12.09 -17.28 -0.20
CA ASN A 111 10.80 -17.85 -0.55
C ASN A 111 9.72 -17.33 0.43
N ASP A 112 9.69 -16.01 0.63
CA ASP A 112 8.68 -15.35 1.44
C ASP A 112 7.41 -15.21 0.58
N ILE A 113 6.54 -16.20 0.73
CA ILE A 113 5.24 -16.31 0.04
C ILE A 113 4.34 -15.10 0.34
N LEU A 114 4.64 -14.30 1.37
CA LEU A 114 3.90 -13.10 1.74
C LEU A 114 4.39 -11.84 1.02
N ARG A 115 5.59 -11.87 0.44
CA ARG A 115 6.28 -10.67 -0.05
C ARG A 115 5.81 -10.30 -1.44
N ASN A 116 5.53 -9.00 -1.59
CA ASN A 116 5.24 -8.39 -2.88
C ASN A 116 6.50 -7.67 -3.38
N TYR A 117 6.77 -7.73 -4.68
CA TYR A 117 7.90 -7.08 -5.32
C TYR A 117 7.46 -5.96 -6.26
N PHE A 118 8.40 -5.10 -6.68
CA PHE A 118 8.10 -4.03 -7.64
C PHE A 118 7.52 -4.55 -8.96
N LYS A 119 8.01 -5.70 -9.44
CA LYS A 119 7.46 -6.35 -10.65
C LYS A 119 5.96 -6.66 -10.50
N ASP A 120 5.50 -7.05 -9.31
CA ASP A 120 4.09 -7.37 -9.04
C ASP A 120 3.23 -6.09 -9.06
N PHE A 121 3.80 -4.96 -8.62
CA PHE A 121 3.14 -3.66 -8.75
C PHE A 121 2.93 -3.26 -10.21
N LEU A 122 3.92 -3.48 -11.09
CA LEU A 122 3.79 -3.17 -12.52
C LEU A 122 2.67 -3.97 -13.20
N LEU A 123 2.35 -5.15 -12.65
CA LEU A 123 1.23 -5.95 -13.10
C LEU A 123 -0.11 -5.30 -12.80
N LEU A 124 -0.25 -4.47 -11.76
CA LEU A 124 -1.54 -3.92 -11.34
C LEU A 124 -2.26 -3.16 -12.44
N LYS A 125 -3.60 -3.19 -12.39
CA LYS A 125 -4.43 -2.53 -13.40
C LYS A 125 -4.26 -1.02 -13.27
N SER A 126 -3.82 -0.40 -14.35
CA SER A 126 -3.85 1.04 -14.57
C SER A 126 -5.12 1.38 -15.35
N HIS A 127 -5.84 2.39 -14.89
CA HIS A 127 -6.98 3.01 -15.58
C HIS A 127 -6.61 4.36 -16.21
N TYR A 128 -5.33 4.67 -16.36
CA TYR A 128 -4.85 5.93 -16.92
C TYR A 128 -5.44 6.22 -18.31
N SER A 129 -5.60 5.21 -19.16
CA SER A 129 -6.24 5.37 -20.47
C SER A 129 -7.68 5.90 -20.36
N ASP A 130 -8.39 5.47 -19.30
CA ASP A 130 -9.78 5.83 -19.00
C ASP A 130 -9.89 7.20 -18.27
N TRP A 131 -8.77 7.83 -17.89
CA TRP A 131 -8.79 9.13 -17.22
C TRP A 131 -9.29 10.23 -18.17
N SER A 132 -10.11 11.12 -17.62
CA SER A 132 -10.55 12.32 -18.35
C SER A 132 -9.36 13.21 -18.71
N THR A 133 -9.51 13.97 -19.80
CA THR A 133 -8.49 14.93 -20.26
C THR A 133 -8.14 15.93 -19.16
N ASN A 134 -9.13 16.40 -18.39
CA ASN A 134 -8.92 17.33 -17.28
C ASN A 134 -8.03 16.72 -16.19
N LEU A 135 -8.28 15.47 -15.81
CA LEU A 135 -7.46 14.78 -14.80
C LEU A 135 -6.02 14.57 -15.30
N LYS A 136 -5.84 14.16 -16.56
CA LYS A 136 -4.51 14.03 -17.18
C LYS A 136 -3.77 15.37 -17.19
N GLN A 137 -4.45 16.45 -17.61
CA GLN A 137 -3.88 17.80 -17.62
C GLN A 137 -3.50 18.27 -16.22
N ASP A 138 -4.30 17.95 -15.20
CA ASP A 138 -4.02 18.36 -13.83
C ASP A 138 -2.70 17.76 -13.30
N TRP A 139 -2.48 16.46 -13.52
CA TRP A 139 -1.20 15.83 -13.23
C TRP A 139 -0.05 16.38 -14.07
N MET A 140 -0.29 16.68 -15.35
CA MET A 140 0.73 17.22 -16.26
C MET A 140 1.25 18.60 -15.82
N LYS A 141 0.43 19.45 -15.18
CA LYS A 141 0.87 20.73 -14.60
C LYS A 141 2.02 20.56 -13.61
N HIS A 142 2.13 19.38 -12.99
CA HIS A 142 3.13 19.09 -11.97
C HIS A 142 4.33 18.29 -12.48
N LYS A 143 4.40 18.01 -13.79
CA LYS A 143 5.49 17.25 -14.44
C LYS A 143 6.88 17.74 -14.02
N LYS A 144 7.15 19.05 -14.15
CA LYS A 144 8.46 19.63 -13.83
C LYS A 144 8.86 19.42 -12.37
N PHE A 145 7.91 19.61 -11.45
CA PHE A 145 8.15 19.44 -10.01
C PHE A 145 8.42 17.98 -9.65
N LEU A 146 7.59 17.05 -10.14
CA LEU A 146 7.73 15.63 -9.84
C LEU A 146 9.01 15.05 -10.44
N LEU A 147 9.33 15.38 -11.68
CA LEU A 147 10.60 14.97 -12.30
C LEU A 147 11.81 15.53 -11.54
N SER A 148 11.74 16.77 -11.06
CA SER A 148 12.82 17.34 -10.23
C SER A 148 13.02 16.54 -8.94
N ILE A 149 11.94 16.11 -8.28
CA ILE A 149 12.04 15.25 -7.08
C ILE A 149 12.70 13.91 -7.43
N PHE A 150 12.17 13.20 -8.43
CA PHE A 150 12.62 11.84 -8.72
C PHE A 150 14.06 11.80 -9.25
N LYS A 151 14.42 12.72 -10.15
CA LYS A 151 15.79 12.82 -10.69
C LYS A 151 16.80 13.22 -9.61
N SER A 152 16.50 14.23 -8.80
CA SER A 152 17.43 14.66 -7.72
C SER A 152 17.60 13.65 -6.58
N SER A 153 16.77 12.60 -6.56
CA SER A 153 16.77 11.57 -5.53
C SER A 153 17.31 10.23 -6.04
N ASN A 154 17.75 10.16 -7.30
CA ASN A 154 18.16 8.92 -7.98
C ASN A 154 17.14 7.78 -7.86
N LEU A 155 15.84 8.11 -7.74
CA LEU A 155 14.76 7.13 -7.60
C LEU A 155 14.40 6.46 -8.92
N ILE A 156 14.85 7.03 -10.03
CA ILE A 156 14.44 6.66 -11.39
C ILE A 156 15.66 6.72 -12.30
N GLN A 157 15.60 5.92 -13.37
CA GLN A 157 16.54 6.04 -14.48
C GLN A 157 16.27 7.33 -15.26
N GLU A 158 17.30 7.92 -15.89
CA GLU A 158 17.20 9.24 -16.54
C GLU A 158 16.21 9.30 -17.71
N ASN A 159 15.93 8.14 -18.33
CA ASN A 159 15.18 8.00 -19.58
C ASN A 159 13.70 7.67 -19.42
N ILE A 160 13.16 7.66 -18.20
CA ILE A 160 11.76 7.29 -17.98
C ILE A 160 10.81 8.39 -18.47
N GLU A 161 9.84 8.03 -19.31
CA GLU A 161 8.84 8.98 -19.79
C GLU A 161 7.84 9.36 -18.69
N PHE A 162 7.38 10.61 -18.68
CA PHE A 162 6.51 11.07 -17.59
C PHE A 162 5.16 10.34 -17.57
N GLU A 163 4.71 9.85 -18.72
CA GLU A 163 3.51 9.04 -18.86
C GLU A 163 3.59 7.72 -18.08
N GLU A 164 4.78 7.14 -17.92
CA GLU A 164 4.96 5.95 -17.08
C GLU A 164 4.64 6.24 -15.62
N PHE A 165 4.98 7.43 -15.11
CA PHE A 165 4.55 7.84 -13.77
C PHE A 165 3.03 7.97 -13.66
N LEU A 166 2.36 8.48 -14.70
CA LEU A 166 0.90 8.59 -14.69
C LEU A 166 0.24 7.20 -14.64
N HIS A 167 0.83 6.21 -15.32
CA HIS A 167 0.43 4.82 -15.17
C HIS A 167 0.68 4.28 -13.76
N MET A 168 1.82 4.57 -13.13
CA MET A 168 2.09 4.16 -11.74
C MET A 168 1.14 4.83 -10.73
N ILE A 169 0.87 6.13 -10.89
CA ILE A 169 -0.11 6.88 -10.10
C ILE A 169 -1.50 6.25 -10.27
N SER A 170 -1.90 5.94 -11.50
CA SER A 170 -3.17 5.27 -11.78
C SER A 170 -3.28 3.90 -11.13
N ARG A 171 -2.18 3.12 -11.10
CA ARG A 171 -2.14 1.86 -10.35
C ARG A 171 -2.34 2.09 -8.86
N ILE A 172 -1.70 3.11 -8.27
CA ILE A 172 -1.88 3.44 -6.85
C ILE A 172 -3.34 3.80 -6.55
N GLU A 173 -3.96 4.64 -7.38
CA GLU A 173 -5.35 5.08 -7.15
C GLU A 173 -6.35 3.95 -7.28
N SER A 174 -6.10 3.01 -8.21
CA SER A 174 -7.04 1.94 -8.52
C SER A 174 -6.90 0.73 -7.59
N ASN A 175 -5.75 0.57 -6.93
CA ASN A 175 -5.38 -0.65 -6.22
C ASN A 175 -4.95 -0.39 -4.75
N GLY A 176 -4.95 0.86 -4.30
CA GLY A 176 -4.52 1.26 -2.96
C GLY A 176 -5.46 0.83 -1.84
N PHE A 177 -4.88 0.43 -0.73
CA PHE A 177 -5.57 0.02 0.50
C PHE A 177 -5.43 1.07 1.59
N GLY A 178 -6.50 1.29 2.33
CA GLY A 178 -6.48 2.18 3.48
C GLY A 178 -5.80 1.52 4.67
N MET A 179 -4.96 2.26 5.39
CA MET A 179 -4.39 1.80 6.65
C MET A 179 -5.20 2.37 7.79
N TYR A 180 -5.68 1.50 8.69
CA TYR A 180 -6.58 1.89 9.77
C TYR A 180 -6.06 1.44 11.14
N TYR A 181 -6.32 2.24 12.17
CA TYR A 181 -6.17 1.83 13.57
C TYR A 181 -7.46 2.11 14.34
N GLN A 182 -7.69 1.41 15.44
CA GLN A 182 -8.84 1.68 16.31
C GLN A 182 -8.46 2.66 17.42
N SER A 183 -9.30 3.67 17.64
CA SER A 183 -9.19 4.56 18.80
C SER A 183 -10.56 4.91 19.32
N LYS A 184 -10.80 4.67 20.62
CA LYS A 184 -12.08 4.94 21.30
C LYS A 184 -13.28 4.36 20.53
N GLY A 185 -13.15 3.12 20.06
CA GLY A 185 -14.20 2.41 19.31
C GLY A 185 -14.42 2.90 17.87
N ARG A 186 -13.58 3.81 17.34
CA ARG A 186 -13.65 4.31 15.97
C ARG A 186 -12.48 3.82 15.14
N GLU A 187 -12.74 3.45 13.89
CA GLU A 187 -11.71 3.14 12.89
C GLU A 187 -11.16 4.45 12.31
N ILE A 188 -9.85 4.71 12.48
CA ILE A 188 -9.17 5.91 12.02
C ILE A 188 -8.23 5.57 10.88
N LEU A 189 -8.52 6.12 9.72
CA LEU A 189 -7.67 6.06 8.53
C LEU A 189 -6.44 6.95 8.70
N PHE A 190 -5.25 6.38 8.60
CA PHE A 190 -4.02 7.09 8.91
C PHE A 190 -2.94 7.06 7.81
N GLY A 191 -3.13 6.24 6.78
CA GLY A 191 -2.17 6.09 5.69
C GLY A 191 -2.74 5.26 4.55
N ARG A 192 -1.96 5.16 3.47
CA ARG A 192 -2.20 4.31 2.29
C ARG A 192 -1.17 3.20 2.22
N ALA A 193 -1.56 2.05 1.70
CA ALA A 193 -0.67 0.93 1.42
C ALA A 193 -0.97 0.33 0.04
N ILE A 194 0.02 -0.35 -0.55
CA ILE A 194 -0.13 -1.12 -1.78
C ILE A 194 0.24 -2.57 -1.50
N TYR A 195 -0.69 -3.47 -1.82
CA TYR A 195 -0.56 -4.91 -1.64
C TYR A 195 -0.83 -5.60 -2.98
N PRO A 196 0.17 -5.70 -3.89
CA PRO A 196 -0.07 -6.18 -5.25
C PRO A 196 -0.86 -7.49 -5.35
N PHE A 197 -0.51 -8.49 -4.54
CA PHE A 197 -1.23 -9.78 -4.48
C PHE A 197 -2.68 -9.63 -4.02
N ALA A 198 -2.94 -8.81 -2.99
CA ALA A 198 -4.30 -8.53 -2.54
C ALA A 198 -5.12 -7.75 -3.58
N SER A 199 -4.48 -6.91 -4.39
CA SER A 199 -5.15 -6.16 -5.46
C SER A 199 -5.68 -7.05 -6.60
N PHE A 200 -5.32 -8.35 -6.63
CA PHE A 200 -5.91 -9.30 -7.57
C PHE A 200 -7.29 -9.81 -7.15
N PHE A 201 -7.77 -9.50 -5.94
CA PHE A 201 -9.17 -9.74 -5.60
C PHE A 201 -10.08 -8.80 -6.37
N ASN A 202 -11.08 -9.38 -7.04
CA ASN A 202 -12.12 -8.58 -7.69
C ASN A 202 -13.14 -8.07 -6.69
N HIS A 203 -13.67 -6.88 -6.98
CA HIS A 203 -14.73 -6.27 -6.19
C HIS A 203 -16.05 -7.04 -6.32
N SER A 204 -16.78 -7.21 -5.22
CA SER A 204 -18.19 -7.55 -5.25
C SER A 204 -18.95 -6.91 -4.10
N CYS A 205 -20.20 -6.49 -4.35
CA CYS A 205 -21.13 -6.08 -3.30
C CYS A 205 -21.57 -7.26 -2.42
N ASP A 206 -21.53 -8.47 -2.98
CA ASP A 206 -21.80 -9.75 -2.33
C ASP A 206 -20.47 -10.51 -2.20
N ALA A 207 -19.61 -10.00 -1.33
CA ALA A 207 -18.27 -10.54 -1.13
C ALA A 207 -18.29 -11.78 -0.24
N ASN A 208 -17.49 -12.78 -0.59
CA ASN A 208 -17.30 -13.99 0.21
C ASN A 208 -16.03 -13.93 1.08
N CYS A 209 -15.30 -12.82 1.05
CA CYS A 209 -14.13 -12.57 1.88
C CYS A 209 -14.12 -11.16 2.46
N ASP A 210 -13.47 -11.02 3.62
CA ASP A 210 -13.14 -9.74 4.22
C ASP A 210 -11.64 -9.60 4.44
N ALA A 211 -11.14 -8.36 4.43
CA ALA A 211 -9.75 -8.03 4.62
C ALA A 211 -9.55 -7.49 6.05
N LEU A 212 -8.81 -8.26 6.84
CA LEU A 212 -8.40 -7.88 8.18
C LEU A 212 -7.01 -7.26 8.12
N GLN A 213 -6.90 -6.05 8.65
CA GLN A 213 -5.62 -5.49 9.06
C GLN A 213 -5.51 -5.71 10.58
N PRO A 214 -4.45 -6.37 11.08
CA PRO A 214 -4.29 -6.58 12.51
C PRO A 214 -4.37 -5.23 13.24
N ASN A 215 -5.42 -5.07 14.04
CA ASN A 215 -5.63 -3.83 14.77
C ASN A 215 -4.56 -3.71 15.87
N TYR A 216 -3.91 -2.56 15.95
CA TYR A 216 -3.25 -2.16 17.18
C TYR A 216 -4.33 -1.80 18.21
N LYS A 217 -4.59 -2.71 19.15
CA LYS A 217 -5.10 -2.30 20.46
C LYS A 217 -3.87 -1.85 21.26
N SER A 218 -3.89 -0.64 21.82
CA SER A 218 -2.95 -0.35 22.90
C SER A 218 -3.36 -1.20 24.10
N GLU A 219 -2.88 -2.44 24.17
CA GLU A 219 -2.91 -3.19 25.42
C GLU A 219 -1.92 -2.49 26.36
N ASN A 220 -2.47 -1.61 27.19
CA ASN A 220 -1.88 -1.15 28.45
C ASN A 220 -3.04 -0.92 29.41
N ASN A 221 -3.65 -2.01 29.88
CA ASN A 221 -4.16 -2.01 31.25
C ASN A 221 -3.01 -2.51 32.11
N GLN A 222 -2.48 -1.60 32.93
CA GLN A 222 -1.41 -1.77 33.92
C GLN A 222 0.00 -1.84 33.34
N VAL A 223 0.72 -0.71 33.37
CA VAL A 223 1.77 -0.40 34.38
C VAL A 223 2.36 0.99 34.04
N ASP A 224 2.33 1.83 35.07
CA ASP A 224 3.09 3.05 35.35
C ASP A 224 2.96 4.34 34.53
N ASN A 225 2.63 5.38 35.31
CA ASN A 225 2.59 6.79 34.99
C ASN A 225 3.93 7.30 34.42
N ALA A 226 4.01 7.43 33.10
CA ALA A 226 4.85 8.43 32.45
C ALA A 226 4.37 8.67 31.02
N ASN A 227 3.67 9.79 30.79
CA ASN A 227 3.50 10.54 29.53
C ASN A 227 3.90 9.86 28.19
N SER A 228 3.37 8.68 27.87
CA SER A 228 3.61 8.03 26.57
C SER A 228 2.31 7.97 25.76
N GLU A 229 1.97 9.07 25.11
CA GLU A 229 1.03 9.03 23.99
C GLU A 229 1.63 8.10 22.91
N GLY A 230 0.97 6.98 22.63
CA GLY A 230 1.51 5.89 21.81
C GLY A 230 2.05 6.35 20.44
N CYS A 231 3.34 6.12 20.22
CA CYS A 231 3.99 6.26 18.92
C CYS A 231 3.68 5.05 18.02
N ILE A 232 3.38 5.32 16.75
CA ILE A 232 3.24 4.36 15.66
C ILE A 232 4.59 4.29 14.95
N ALA A 233 5.36 3.23 15.13
CA ALA A 233 6.58 3.01 14.38
C ALA A 233 6.28 2.53 12.94
N ILE A 234 6.60 3.32 11.90
CA ILE A 234 6.51 2.88 10.50
C ILE A 234 7.86 3.11 9.83
N GLU A 235 8.68 2.07 9.81
CA GLU A 235 9.79 1.97 8.85
C GLU A 235 9.24 1.67 7.45
N SER A 236 9.84 2.22 6.43
CA SER A 236 9.43 2.04 5.03
C SER A 236 9.91 0.72 4.42
N VAL A 237 10.67 -0.10 5.14
CA VAL A 237 11.42 -1.22 4.57
C VAL A 237 11.24 -2.51 5.37
N GLN A 238 11.13 -3.63 4.67
CA GLN A 238 11.39 -4.97 5.20
C GLN A 238 12.90 -5.21 5.22
N THR A 239 13.53 -5.01 6.37
CA THR A 239 14.93 -5.41 6.59
C THR A 239 14.93 -6.65 7.46
N ASP A 240 15.73 -7.65 7.09
CA ASP A 240 15.99 -8.82 7.94
C ASP A 240 16.84 -8.35 9.13
N ILE A 241 16.19 -8.16 10.28
CA ILE A 241 16.86 -7.81 11.53
C ILE A 241 16.54 -8.89 12.57
N ASN A 242 17.57 -9.25 13.32
CA ASN A 242 17.66 -10.26 14.38
C ASN A 242 16.44 -10.30 15.34
N LEU A 243 16.01 -11.51 15.71
CA LEU A 243 14.64 -11.99 15.44
C LEU A 243 13.62 -11.91 16.60
N ASP A 244 13.97 -11.73 17.88
CA ASP A 244 13.03 -12.19 18.93
C ASP A 244 12.24 -11.14 19.72
N THR A 245 12.65 -9.86 19.75
CA THR A 245 11.99 -8.86 20.62
C THR A 245 11.41 -7.65 19.88
N LEU A 246 11.93 -7.32 18.69
CA LEU A 246 11.47 -6.17 17.88
C LEU A 246 10.38 -6.55 16.86
N ILE A 247 10.30 -7.84 16.50
CA ILE A 247 9.42 -8.37 15.44
C ILE A 247 7.95 -8.32 15.85
N LYS A 248 7.63 -8.59 17.11
CA LYS A 248 6.25 -8.63 17.59
C LYS A 248 5.51 -7.30 17.49
N LYS A 249 6.18 -6.13 17.57
CA LYS A 249 5.53 -4.81 17.45
C LYS A 249 5.53 -4.25 16.01
N LYS A 250 6.50 -4.64 15.17
CA LYS A 250 6.72 -4.08 13.83
C LYS A 250 5.89 -4.74 12.72
N GLU A 251 5.57 -6.03 12.84
CA GLU A 251 4.81 -6.77 11.81
C GLU A 251 3.30 -6.48 11.80
N ILE A 252 2.74 -6.05 12.93
CA ILE A 252 1.28 -5.97 13.14
C ILE A 252 0.63 -4.95 12.20
N PHE A 253 1.28 -3.81 11.93
CA PHE A 253 0.69 -2.71 11.15
C PHE A 253 0.71 -2.90 9.63
N ARG A 254 1.29 -4.00 9.14
CA ARG A 254 1.67 -4.11 7.73
C ARG A 254 1.05 -5.28 7.02
N LYS A 255 0.65 -6.34 7.72
CA LYS A 255 0.05 -7.49 7.05
C LYS A 255 -1.43 -7.23 6.77
N VAL A 256 -1.90 -7.67 5.62
CA VAL A 256 -3.33 -7.86 5.38
C VAL A 256 -3.63 -9.35 5.30
N GLU A 257 -4.70 -9.77 5.98
CA GLU A 257 -5.19 -11.15 5.96
C GLU A 257 -6.60 -11.16 5.37
N PHE A 258 -6.84 -11.98 4.36
CA PHE A 258 -8.16 -12.20 3.80
C PHE A 258 -8.75 -13.46 4.42
N ILE A 259 -9.94 -13.34 5.00
CA ILE A 259 -10.67 -14.45 5.61
C ILE A 259 -11.98 -14.71 4.87
N ALA A 260 -12.38 -15.97 4.77
CA ALA A 260 -13.65 -16.34 4.17
C ALA A 260 -14.83 -16.01 5.11
N LEU A 261 -15.84 -15.31 4.60
CA LEU A 261 -17.07 -14.98 5.33
C LEU A 261 -18.11 -16.10 5.25
N HIS A 262 -18.02 -16.91 4.19
CA HIS A 262 -18.93 -18.01 3.85
C HIS A 262 -18.11 -19.21 3.38
N ASN A 263 -18.67 -20.43 3.40
CA ASN A 263 -18.00 -21.58 2.78
C ASN A 263 -17.92 -21.35 1.25
N ILE A 264 -16.74 -21.56 0.67
CA ILE A 264 -16.48 -21.41 -0.77
C ILE A 264 -16.09 -22.78 -1.30
N TYR A 265 -17.03 -23.47 -1.97
CA TYR A 265 -16.81 -24.83 -2.45
C TYR A 265 -16.11 -24.86 -3.81
N GLU A 266 -16.51 -23.98 -4.72
CA GLU A 266 -15.81 -23.75 -6.00
C GLU A 266 -16.16 -22.37 -6.55
N GLY A 267 -15.19 -21.67 -7.13
CA GLY A 267 -15.44 -20.45 -7.89
C GLY A 267 -14.68 -19.21 -7.42
N ASN A 268 -15.20 -18.05 -7.83
CA ASN A 268 -14.52 -16.78 -7.71
C ASN A 268 -14.44 -16.33 -6.24
N VAL A 269 -13.23 -16.04 -5.80
CA VAL A 269 -13.00 -15.38 -4.52
C VAL A 269 -13.07 -13.87 -4.72
N LYS A 270 -13.96 -13.22 -3.98
CA LYS A 270 -14.33 -11.81 -4.18
C LYS A 270 -14.27 -11.07 -2.86
N TYR A 271 -13.80 -9.85 -2.93
CA TYR A 271 -13.62 -8.99 -1.78
C TYR A 271 -14.43 -7.69 -1.94
N LYS A 272 -14.95 -7.17 -0.84
CA LYS A 272 -15.57 -5.85 -0.81
C LYS A 272 -14.53 -4.82 -0.42
N TYR A 273 -14.00 -4.08 -1.40
CA TYR A 273 -13.17 -2.90 -1.13
C TYR A 273 -13.89 -1.97 -0.16
N LYS A 274 -13.29 -1.74 1.02
CA LYS A 274 -13.57 -0.54 1.80
C LYS A 274 -13.04 0.64 0.99
N ARG A 275 -13.92 1.23 0.17
CA ARG A 275 -13.56 2.27 -0.78
C ARG A 275 -12.93 3.44 -0.03
N TYR A 276 -11.74 3.86 -0.46
CA TYR A 276 -11.22 5.19 -0.20
C TYR A 276 -12.20 6.22 -0.76
N SER A 277 -13.01 6.85 0.08
CA SER A 277 -13.71 8.08 -0.27
C SER A 277 -12.89 9.27 0.22
N PHE A 278 -11.89 9.67 -0.56
CA PHE A 278 -11.67 11.11 -0.71
C PHE A 278 -12.58 11.53 -1.86
N PRO A 279 -13.37 12.62 -1.71
CA PRO A 279 -14.13 13.14 -2.83
C PRO A 279 -13.12 13.52 -3.92
N VAL A 280 -13.00 12.67 -4.94
CA VAL A 280 -12.56 13.11 -6.26
C VAL A 280 -13.59 14.15 -6.63
N THR A 281 -13.15 15.41 -6.64
CA THR A 281 -13.94 16.61 -6.89
C THR A 281 -15.24 16.31 -7.65
N SER A 282 -16.33 16.10 -6.92
CA SER A 282 -17.64 16.29 -7.48
C SER A 282 -17.66 17.74 -7.91
N GLU A 283 -17.94 17.98 -9.18
CA GLU A 283 -18.38 19.27 -9.67
C GLU A 283 -19.30 19.87 -8.61
N LYS A 284 -18.94 21.05 -8.11
CA LYS A 284 -19.87 21.87 -7.35
C LYS A 284 -20.99 22.22 -8.33
N THR A 285 -22.02 21.39 -8.41
CA THR A 285 -23.34 21.84 -8.83
C THR A 285 -23.77 22.87 -7.78
N LYS A 286 -23.49 24.14 -8.09
CA LYS A 286 -24.22 25.26 -7.52
C LYS A 286 -25.65 25.11 -8.03
N THR A 287 -26.52 24.49 -7.26
CA THR A 287 -27.93 24.80 -7.32
C THR A 287 -28.09 26.18 -6.70
N TYR A 288 -28.28 27.17 -7.57
CA TYR A 288 -28.96 28.40 -7.19
C TYR A 288 -30.44 28.03 -7.07
N GLU A 289 -30.96 28.06 -5.85
CA GLU A 289 -32.33 28.51 -5.58
C GLU A 289 -32.22 29.90 -4.96
#